data_AF-A0A067BU59-F1
#
_entry.id   AF-A0A067BU59-F1
#
_cell.length_a   1.000
_cell.length_b   1.000
_cell.length_c   1.000
_cell.angle_alpha   90.00
_cell.angle_beta   90.00
_cell.angle_gamma   90.00
#
_symmetry.space_group_name_H-M   'P 1'
#
loop_
_entity.id
_entity.type
_entity.pdbx_description
1 polymer ?
#
loop_
_entity_poly.entity_id
_entity_poly.type
_entity_poly.pdbx_seq_one_letter_code
_entity_poly.pdbx_strand_id
1 'polypeptide(L)'
;MTTIGSTPFQSIESTGADVATELPADERGPLTYLFDWFIKALSDADSACTKQGVFGLGLLLPLPALLTALCISFKVDGKITWQWSTIFVLVWIVDAACLVFCIRAIPSWPGATKATLSRTIAHLAINIGITMHHVFIALQLDGQITWGWIWVFFPFVVTTLPEHATLFTIVAWAQMVLLAPRLDAAVLWSWPVVFLPLELYAMGSLVSCVYYTPCSTERPPLTVAMASLTACTLLLVAPLGLLLARLEGCEFPTSRPLVPWFLLYGFLMLWGFVVALHKDADILYGAVFAARGMRAA
;
A
#
# COMPACT_ATOMS: atom_id res chain seq x y z
N MET A 1 -59.73 28.83 45.70
CA MET A 1 -58.69 28.04 46.39
C MET A 1 -58.39 26.86 45.49
N THR A 2 -57.37 27.02 44.64
CA THR A 2 -57.09 26.10 43.54
C THR A 2 -55.70 25.54 43.81
N THR A 3 -55.64 24.25 44.12
CA THR A 3 -54.42 23.51 44.45
C THR A 3 -53.60 23.29 43.18
N ILE A 4 -52.41 23.88 43.15
CA ILE A 4 -51.41 23.68 42.10
C ILE A 4 -50.67 22.39 42.43
N GLY A 5 -50.80 21.38 41.56
CA GLY A 5 -50.06 20.13 41.64
C GLY A 5 -48.62 20.32 41.18
N SER A 6 -47.68 20.07 42.09
CA SER A 6 -46.25 19.94 41.79
C SER A 6 -46.00 18.58 41.15
N THR A 7 -45.46 18.58 39.93
CA THR A 7 -44.85 17.39 39.32
C THR A 7 -43.34 17.40 39.60
N PRO A 8 -42.73 16.25 39.92
CA PRO A 8 -41.33 16.18 40.28
C PRO A 8 -40.46 16.23 39.03
N PHE A 9 -39.39 17.03 39.11
CA PHE A 9 -38.28 17.05 38.15
C PHE A 9 -37.67 15.64 38.06
N GLN A 10 -37.81 14.99 36.90
CA GLN A 10 -36.99 13.84 36.54
C GLN A 10 -35.61 14.37 36.09
N SER A 11 -34.58 14.05 36.86
CA SER A 11 -33.20 14.25 36.43
C SER A 11 -32.92 13.32 35.25
N ILE A 12 -32.68 13.91 34.08
CA ILE A 12 -32.13 13.21 32.94
C ILE A 12 -30.68 12.88 33.31
N GLU A 13 -30.46 11.67 33.82
CA GLU A 13 -29.13 11.08 33.88
C GLU A 13 -28.64 10.93 32.44
N SER A 14 -27.75 11.84 32.06
CA SER A 14 -26.98 11.78 30.82
C SER A 14 -26.10 10.54 30.88
N THR A 15 -26.54 9.45 30.24
CA THR A 15 -25.71 8.30 29.88
C THR A 15 -24.74 8.71 28.78
N GLY A 16 -23.79 9.57 29.14
CA GLY A 16 -22.60 9.88 28.36
C GLY A 16 -21.58 8.77 28.57
N ALA A 17 -21.86 7.61 28.02
CA ALA A 17 -20.92 6.49 27.96
C ALA A 17 -20.67 6.16 26.49
N ASP A 18 -19.48 6.53 26.03
CA ASP A 18 -18.73 5.87 24.96
C ASP A 18 -19.49 5.51 23.68
N VAL A 19 -20.05 6.52 23.01
CA VAL A 19 -20.05 6.48 21.53
C VAL A 19 -18.65 6.93 21.11
N ALA A 20 -17.67 6.07 21.34
CA ALA A 20 -16.44 6.14 20.57
C ALA A 20 -16.90 6.05 19.11
N THR A 21 -16.76 7.16 18.39
CA THR A 21 -16.95 7.23 16.96
C THR A 21 -15.92 6.27 16.36
N GLU A 22 -16.27 4.99 16.25
CA GLU A 22 -15.63 4.08 15.33
C GLU A 22 -15.79 4.74 13.98
N LEU A 23 -14.78 5.51 13.57
CA LEU A 23 -14.63 5.92 12.19
C LEU A 23 -14.75 4.61 11.41
N PRO A 24 -15.78 4.46 10.57
CA PRO A 24 -16.03 3.17 9.95
C PRO A 24 -14.74 2.78 9.23
N ALA A 25 -14.25 1.57 9.49
CA ALA A 25 -13.06 0.96 8.88
C ALA A 25 -13.15 0.81 7.34
N ASP A 26 -14.07 1.54 6.73
CA ASP A 26 -14.71 1.34 5.45
C ASP A 26 -14.36 2.48 4.47
N GLU A 27 -13.55 3.47 4.85
CA GLU A 27 -13.01 4.51 3.95
C GLU A 27 -11.71 4.11 3.24
N ARG A 28 -11.25 2.89 3.48
CA ARG A 28 -9.90 2.44 3.11
C ARG A 28 -9.99 1.66 1.80
N GLY A 29 -9.26 2.12 0.77
CA GLY A 29 -9.23 1.48 -0.55
C GLY A 29 -8.83 0.00 -0.50
N PRO A 30 -9.02 -0.78 -1.58
CA PRO A 30 -8.86 -2.24 -1.57
C PRO A 30 -7.48 -2.71 -1.11
N LEU A 31 -6.41 -1.98 -1.45
CA LEU A 31 -5.07 -2.25 -0.93
C LEU A 31 -4.98 -1.97 0.56
N THR A 32 -5.52 -0.85 1.03
CA THR A 32 -5.57 -0.53 2.45
C THR A 32 -6.41 -1.55 3.23
N TYR A 33 -7.52 -2.02 2.66
CA TYR A 33 -8.30 -3.11 3.21
C TYR A 33 -7.51 -4.42 3.25
N LEU A 34 -6.78 -4.77 2.20
CA LEU A 34 -5.89 -5.94 2.21
C LEU A 34 -4.79 -5.81 3.27
N PHE A 35 -4.22 -4.61 3.43
CA PHE A 35 -3.23 -4.31 4.46
C PHE A 35 -3.83 -4.38 5.87
N ASP A 36 -5.01 -3.82 6.09
CA ASP A 36 -5.71 -3.87 7.37
C ASP A 36 -6.16 -5.28 7.71
N TRP A 37 -6.69 -6.01 6.71
CA TRP A 37 -7.00 -7.42 6.84
C TRP A 37 -5.75 -8.21 7.18
N PHE A 38 -4.62 -7.92 6.54
CA PHE A 38 -3.36 -8.57 6.85
C PHE A 38 -2.89 -8.26 8.28
N ILE A 39 -2.90 -6.99 8.70
CA ILE A 39 -2.54 -6.57 10.06
C ILE A 39 -3.47 -7.23 11.08
N LYS A 40 -4.78 -7.23 10.80
CA LYS A 40 -5.79 -7.85 11.64
C LYS A 40 -5.60 -9.36 11.71
N ALA A 41 -5.43 -10.04 10.58
CA ALA A 41 -5.17 -11.48 10.52
C ALA A 41 -3.87 -11.85 11.26
N LEU A 42 -2.86 -10.99 11.22
CA LEU A 42 -1.61 -11.18 11.96
C LEU A 42 -1.81 -10.97 13.47
N SER A 43 -2.66 -10.02 13.85
CA SER A 43 -3.02 -9.73 15.25
C SER A 43 -3.90 -10.82 15.86
N ASP A 44 -4.89 -11.31 15.11
CA ASP A 44 -5.89 -12.29 15.52
C ASP A 44 -5.35 -13.74 15.46
N ALA A 45 -4.18 -13.96 14.85
CA ALA A 45 -3.57 -15.27 14.81
C ALA A 45 -3.07 -15.69 16.20
N ASP A 46 -3.70 -16.69 16.81
CA ASP A 46 -3.32 -17.18 18.14
C ASP A 46 -2.06 -18.08 18.14
N SER A 47 -1.72 -18.67 16.99
CA SER A 47 -0.60 -19.61 16.87
C SER A 47 0.55 -19.07 16.03
N ALA A 48 1.76 -19.48 16.41
CA ALA A 48 3.00 -19.39 15.65
C ALA A 48 2.83 -19.66 14.15
N CYS A 49 2.27 -20.84 13.87
CA CYS A 49 2.09 -21.36 12.53
C CYS A 49 1.11 -20.50 11.72
N THR A 50 0.03 -20.02 12.36
CA THR A 50 -0.93 -19.12 11.73
C THR A 50 -0.30 -17.77 11.42
N LYS A 51 0.48 -17.18 12.34
CA LYS A 51 1.22 -15.93 12.11
C LYS A 51 2.21 -16.05 10.97
N GLN A 52 2.97 -17.14 10.93
CA GLN A 52 3.89 -17.44 9.83
C GLN A 52 3.15 -17.59 8.49
N GLY A 53 2.01 -18.27 8.48
CA GLY A 53 1.17 -18.43 7.29
C GLY A 53 0.62 -17.09 6.78
N VAL A 54 0.06 -16.27 7.69
CA VAL A 54 -0.43 -14.92 7.35
C VAL A 54 0.71 -14.06 6.85
N PHE A 55 1.83 -13.99 7.58
CA PHE A 55 3.02 -13.22 7.20
C PHE A 55 3.56 -13.65 5.82
N GLY A 56 3.70 -14.97 5.59
CA GLY A 56 4.08 -15.53 4.29
C GLY A 56 3.12 -15.11 3.18
N LEU A 57 1.81 -15.09 3.45
CA LEU A 57 0.82 -14.63 2.47
C LEU A 57 0.94 -13.13 2.17
N GLY A 58 1.15 -12.29 3.17
CA GLY A 58 1.36 -10.85 2.96
C GLY A 58 2.63 -10.52 2.18
N LEU A 59 3.65 -11.37 2.28
CA LEU A 59 4.86 -11.31 1.47
C LEU A 59 4.63 -11.74 0.02
N LEU A 60 3.78 -12.74 -0.21
CA LEU A 60 3.42 -13.11 -1.58
C LEU A 60 2.69 -11.99 -2.33
N LEU A 61 2.08 -11.03 -1.61
CA LEU A 61 1.33 -9.92 -2.21
C LEU A 61 2.18 -8.94 -3.05
N PRO A 62 3.36 -8.43 -2.60
CA PRO A 62 4.24 -7.59 -3.42
C PRO A 62 5.08 -8.36 -4.45
N LEU A 63 5.17 -9.69 -4.34
CA LEU A 63 6.02 -10.51 -5.23
C LEU A 63 5.69 -10.32 -6.73
N PRO A 64 4.42 -10.30 -7.18
CA PRO A 64 4.07 -10.00 -8.57
C PRO A 64 4.63 -8.66 -9.07
N ALA A 65 4.61 -7.62 -8.23
CA ALA A 65 5.11 -6.29 -8.59
C ALA A 65 6.64 -6.30 -8.76
N LEU A 66 7.36 -6.95 -7.83
CA LEU A 66 8.81 -7.10 -7.90
C LEU A 66 9.26 -7.92 -9.11
N LEU A 67 8.59 -9.03 -9.38
CA LEU A 67 8.87 -9.88 -10.55
C LEU A 67 8.58 -9.14 -11.86
N THR A 68 7.48 -8.38 -11.92
CA THR A 68 7.17 -7.55 -13.09
C THR A 68 8.26 -6.51 -13.32
N ALA A 69 8.66 -5.79 -12.27
CA ALA A 69 9.72 -4.79 -12.37
C ALA A 69 11.04 -5.41 -12.86
N LEU A 70 11.40 -6.60 -12.36
CA LEU A 70 12.57 -7.33 -12.82
C LEU A 70 12.48 -7.74 -14.30
N CYS A 71 11.32 -8.25 -14.73
CA CYS A 71 11.07 -8.58 -16.13
C CYS A 71 11.14 -7.34 -17.04
N ILE A 72 10.58 -6.20 -16.61
CA ILE A 72 10.70 -4.92 -17.32
C ILE A 72 12.17 -4.56 -17.47
N SER A 73 12.95 -4.59 -16.38
CA SER A 73 14.39 -4.29 -16.43
C SER A 73 15.14 -5.21 -17.40
N PHE A 74 14.86 -6.51 -17.37
CA PHE A 74 15.49 -7.46 -18.30
C PHE A 74 15.08 -7.24 -19.75
N LYS A 75 13.82 -6.86 -20.02
CA LYS A 75 13.40 -6.55 -21.39
C LYS A 75 14.04 -5.27 -21.90
N VAL A 76 14.11 -4.23 -21.07
CA VAL A 76 14.78 -2.95 -21.41
C VAL A 76 16.27 -3.18 -21.69
N ASP A 77 16.91 -4.07 -20.92
CA ASP A 77 18.32 -4.46 -21.14
C ASP A 77 18.51 -5.48 -22.30
N GLY A 78 17.45 -5.82 -23.03
CA GLY A 78 17.48 -6.77 -24.16
C GLY A 78 17.80 -8.21 -23.77
N LYS A 79 17.67 -8.58 -22.48
CA LYS A 79 17.93 -9.93 -21.97
C LYS A 79 16.77 -10.90 -22.24
N ILE A 80 15.56 -10.39 -22.37
CA ILE A 80 14.37 -11.16 -22.77
C ILE A 80 13.67 -10.48 -23.94
N THR A 81 13.14 -11.28 -24.87
CA THR A 81 12.46 -10.82 -26.09
C THR A 81 10.94 -10.95 -26.04
N TRP A 82 10.38 -11.32 -24.87
CA TRP A 82 8.94 -11.53 -24.68
C TRP A 82 8.13 -10.27 -24.99
N GLN A 83 6.87 -10.41 -25.41
CA GLN A 83 5.97 -9.28 -25.58
C GLN A 83 5.70 -8.57 -24.24
N TRP A 84 5.37 -7.28 -24.28
CA TRP A 84 5.02 -6.53 -23.07
C TRP A 84 3.78 -7.13 -22.39
N SER A 85 2.81 -7.59 -23.17
CA SER A 85 1.67 -8.38 -22.65
C SER A 85 2.08 -9.55 -21.75
N THR A 86 3.15 -10.29 -22.12
CA THR A 86 3.66 -11.43 -21.33
C THR A 86 4.30 -10.96 -20.03
N ILE A 87 4.99 -9.81 -20.04
CA ILE A 87 5.62 -9.25 -18.84
C ILE A 87 4.58 -8.73 -17.84
N PHE A 88 3.51 -8.14 -18.34
CA PHE A 88 2.43 -7.60 -17.51
C PHE A 88 1.46 -8.68 -16.97
N VAL A 89 1.61 -9.96 -17.37
CA VAL A 89 0.70 -11.04 -16.93
C VAL A 89 0.61 -11.15 -15.40
N LEU A 90 1.72 -10.94 -14.69
CA LEU A 90 1.74 -11.00 -13.23
C LEU A 90 0.94 -9.85 -12.61
N VAL A 91 1.01 -8.66 -13.18
CA VAL A 91 0.19 -7.51 -12.76
C VAL A 91 -1.28 -7.79 -13.04
N TRP A 92 -1.60 -8.34 -14.22
CA TRP A 92 -2.98 -8.65 -14.58
C TRP A 92 -3.62 -9.73 -13.70
N ILE A 93 -2.83 -10.68 -13.18
CA ILE A 93 -3.31 -11.65 -12.20
C ILE A 93 -3.72 -10.93 -10.89
N VAL A 94 -2.92 -9.96 -10.44
CA VAL A 94 -3.25 -9.15 -9.26
C VAL A 94 -4.48 -8.28 -9.51
N ASP A 95 -4.54 -7.61 -10.67
CA ASP A 95 -5.70 -6.81 -11.08
C ASP A 95 -6.98 -7.66 -11.12
N ALA A 96 -6.92 -8.85 -11.72
CA ALA A 96 -8.03 -9.79 -11.78
C ALA A 96 -8.46 -10.27 -10.39
N ALA A 97 -7.51 -10.55 -9.49
CA ALA A 97 -7.81 -10.92 -8.11
C ALA A 97 -8.53 -9.77 -7.36
N CYS A 98 -8.05 -8.53 -7.51
CA CYS A 98 -8.69 -7.34 -6.95
C CYS A 98 -10.11 -7.14 -7.51
N LEU A 99 -10.31 -7.32 -8.81
CA LEU A 99 -11.63 -7.23 -9.44
C LEU A 99 -12.59 -8.32 -8.93
N VAL A 100 -12.14 -9.57 -8.86
CA VAL A 100 -12.95 -10.68 -8.31
C VAL A 100 -13.33 -10.41 -6.86
N PHE A 101 -12.40 -9.88 -6.07
CA PHE A 101 -12.67 -9.48 -4.68
C PHE A 101 -13.76 -8.39 -4.61
N CYS A 102 -13.61 -7.30 -5.37
CA CYS A 102 -14.61 -6.23 -5.41
C CYS A 102 -15.99 -6.73 -5.86
N ILE A 103 -16.05 -7.61 -6.86
CA ILE A 103 -17.32 -8.19 -7.34
C ILE A 103 -17.96 -9.06 -6.26
N ARG A 104 -17.18 -9.87 -5.54
CA ARG A 104 -17.70 -10.73 -4.46
C ARG A 104 -18.18 -9.95 -3.24
N ALA A 105 -17.65 -8.75 -3.01
CA ALA A 105 -18.10 -7.88 -1.93
C ALA A 105 -19.50 -7.28 -2.16
N ILE A 106 -20.00 -7.24 -3.41
CA ILE A 106 -21.30 -6.64 -3.75
C ILE A 106 -22.50 -7.43 -3.18
N PRO A 107 -22.62 -8.77 -3.34
CA PRO A 107 -23.83 -9.51 -2.96
C PRO A 107 -23.85 -9.94 -1.47
N SER A 108 -22.72 -9.87 -0.76
CA SER A 108 -22.57 -10.48 0.57
C SER A 108 -23.11 -9.63 1.73
N TRP A 109 -23.72 -8.46 1.47
CA TRP A 109 -24.25 -7.60 2.54
C TRP A 109 -25.79 -7.57 2.57
N PRO A 110 -26.44 -8.54 3.24
CA PRO A 110 -27.82 -8.37 3.67
C PRO A 110 -27.88 -7.21 4.69
N GLY A 111 -28.25 -6.01 4.22
CA GLY A 111 -28.30 -4.78 5.03
C GLY A 111 -27.41 -3.63 4.54
N ALA A 112 -26.74 -3.73 3.39
CA ALA A 112 -25.93 -2.64 2.85
C ALA A 112 -26.71 -1.32 2.72
N THR A 113 -26.18 -0.26 3.31
CA THR A 113 -26.68 1.10 3.08
C THR A 113 -26.36 1.56 1.64
N LYS A 114 -27.13 2.51 1.09
CA LYS A 114 -26.85 3.10 -0.23
C LYS A 114 -25.40 3.63 -0.34
N ALA A 115 -24.85 4.16 0.75
CA ALA A 115 -23.47 4.66 0.81
C ALA A 115 -22.45 3.53 0.59
N THR A 116 -22.66 2.39 1.22
CA THR A 116 -21.78 1.21 1.12
C THR A 116 -21.75 0.64 -0.30
N LEU A 117 -22.92 0.57 -0.94
CA LEU A 117 -23.03 0.16 -2.35
C LEU A 117 -22.31 1.14 -3.28
N SER A 118 -22.54 2.45 -3.11
CA SER A 118 -21.87 3.50 -3.89
C SER A 118 -20.35 3.37 -3.81
N ARG A 119 -19.81 3.18 -2.60
CA ARG A 119 -18.38 3.03 -2.38
C ARG A 119 -17.80 1.76 -3.02
N THR A 120 -18.52 0.63 -2.90
CA THR A 120 -18.10 -0.62 -3.54
C THR A 120 -18.05 -0.47 -5.06
N ILE A 121 -19.04 0.22 -5.65
CA ILE A 121 -19.06 0.55 -7.08
C ILE A 121 -17.88 1.48 -7.44
N ALA A 122 -17.58 2.48 -6.62
CA ALA A 122 -16.43 3.37 -6.85
C ALA A 122 -15.10 2.60 -6.82
N HIS A 123 -14.89 1.71 -5.85
CA HIS A 123 -13.71 0.84 -5.82
C HIS A 123 -13.63 -0.08 -7.02
N LEU A 124 -14.76 -0.65 -7.46
CA LEU A 124 -14.79 -1.45 -8.69
C LEU A 124 -14.38 -0.61 -9.90
N ALA A 125 -14.91 0.61 -10.04
CA ALA A 125 -14.56 1.53 -11.13
C ALA A 125 -13.07 1.90 -11.12
N ILE A 126 -12.49 2.16 -9.94
CA ILE A 126 -11.05 2.41 -9.77
C ILE A 126 -10.22 1.21 -10.23
N ASN A 127 -10.55 0.00 -9.78
CA ASN A 127 -9.80 -1.20 -10.18
C ASN A 127 -9.93 -1.47 -11.68
N ILE A 128 -11.10 -1.24 -12.28
CA ILE A 128 -11.28 -1.33 -13.73
C ILE A 128 -10.38 -0.31 -14.44
N GLY A 129 -10.33 0.94 -13.96
CA GLY A 129 -9.47 1.98 -14.51
C GLY A 129 -7.98 1.65 -14.43
N ILE A 130 -7.51 1.13 -13.29
CA ILE A 130 -6.13 0.66 -13.10
C ILE A 130 -5.82 -0.50 -14.05
N THR A 131 -6.72 -1.48 -14.16
CA THR A 131 -6.56 -2.63 -15.07
C THR A 131 -6.46 -2.17 -16.52
N MET A 132 -7.37 -1.27 -16.95
CA MET A 132 -7.36 -0.69 -18.29
C MET A 132 -6.06 0.07 -18.55
N HIS A 133 -5.57 0.83 -17.58
CA HIS A 133 -4.29 1.54 -17.67
C HIS A 133 -3.11 0.58 -17.89
N HIS A 134 -3.00 -0.50 -17.13
CA HIS A 134 -1.94 -1.50 -17.32
C HIS A 134 -2.04 -2.19 -18.70
N VAL A 135 -3.25 -2.51 -19.15
CA VAL A 135 -3.48 -3.08 -20.49
C VAL A 135 -3.06 -2.09 -21.58
N PHE A 136 -3.45 -0.82 -21.48
CA PHE A 136 -3.08 0.20 -22.46
C PHE A 136 -1.57 0.46 -22.49
N ILE A 137 -0.89 0.45 -21.34
CA ILE A 137 0.58 0.53 -21.30
C ILE A 137 1.20 -0.63 -22.08
N ALA A 138 0.76 -1.87 -21.84
CA ALA A 138 1.30 -3.03 -22.54
C ALA A 138 1.06 -2.95 -24.05
N LEU A 139 -0.16 -2.58 -24.47
CA LEU A 139 -0.52 -2.44 -25.89
C LEU A 139 0.28 -1.33 -26.58
N GLN A 140 0.47 -0.19 -25.91
CA GLN A 140 1.27 0.93 -26.43
C GLN A 140 2.73 0.54 -26.57
N LEU A 141 3.30 -0.13 -25.56
CA LEU A 141 4.68 -0.59 -25.58
C LEU A 141 4.91 -1.71 -26.62
N ASP A 142 3.91 -2.54 -26.90
CA ASP A 142 3.92 -3.53 -27.99
C ASP A 142 3.67 -2.90 -29.37
N GLY A 143 3.39 -1.59 -29.45
CA GLY A 143 3.10 -0.87 -30.69
C GLY A 143 1.76 -1.25 -31.34
N GLN A 144 0.85 -1.87 -30.59
CA GLN A 144 -0.49 -2.23 -31.08
C GLN A 144 -1.44 -1.04 -31.11
N ILE A 145 -1.20 -0.05 -30.25
CA ILE A 145 -1.83 1.26 -30.28
C ILE A 145 -0.75 2.34 -30.37
N THR A 146 -1.07 3.45 -31.04
CA THR A 146 -0.17 4.60 -31.24
C THR A 146 -0.79 5.87 -30.67
N TRP A 147 -1.49 5.74 -29.54
CA TRP A 147 -2.14 6.88 -28.90
C TRP A 147 -1.11 7.75 -28.19
N GLY A 148 -1.42 9.02 -27.96
CA GLY A 148 -0.61 9.83 -27.05
C GLY A 148 -0.66 9.26 -25.63
N TRP A 149 0.45 9.33 -24.90
CA TRP A 149 0.56 8.74 -23.55
C TRP A 149 -0.48 9.29 -22.57
N ILE A 150 -0.97 10.51 -22.78
CA ILE A 150 -2.06 11.07 -21.97
C ILE A 150 -3.35 10.22 -22.05
N TRP A 151 -3.66 9.66 -23.22
CA TRP A 151 -4.83 8.80 -23.42
C TRP A 151 -4.62 7.39 -22.85
N VAL A 152 -3.37 6.90 -22.87
CA VAL A 152 -2.98 5.66 -22.19
C VAL A 152 -3.15 5.78 -20.67
N PHE A 153 -2.89 6.97 -20.10
CA PHE A 153 -3.03 7.24 -18.66
C PHE A 153 -4.43 7.68 -18.24
N PHE A 154 -5.28 8.05 -19.18
CA PHE A 154 -6.61 8.58 -18.93
C PHE A 154 -7.51 7.70 -18.04
N PRO A 155 -7.58 6.36 -18.22
CA PRO A 155 -8.41 5.52 -17.36
C PRO A 155 -8.03 5.62 -15.88
N PHE A 156 -6.72 5.66 -15.58
CA PHE A 156 -6.22 5.84 -14.22
C PHE A 156 -6.58 7.22 -13.68
N VAL A 157 -6.34 8.27 -14.48
CA VAL A 157 -6.63 9.65 -14.11
C VAL A 157 -8.11 9.84 -13.75
N VAL A 158 -9.03 9.41 -14.62
CA VAL A 158 -10.47 9.64 -14.42
C VAL A 158 -11.01 8.88 -13.24
N THR A 159 -10.57 7.64 -13.05
CA THR A 159 -11.15 6.76 -12.02
C THR A 159 -10.65 7.09 -10.62
N THR A 160 -9.45 7.66 -10.47
CA THR A 160 -8.87 8.03 -9.17
C THR A 160 -9.27 9.42 -8.65
N LEU A 161 -9.95 10.23 -9.47
CA LEU A 161 -10.27 11.64 -9.22
C LEU A 161 -11.45 11.94 -8.25
N PRO A 162 -12.58 11.19 -8.23
CA PRO A 162 -13.83 11.79 -7.69
C PRO A 162 -14.09 11.72 -6.18
N GLU A 163 -13.65 10.71 -5.43
CA GLU A 163 -14.22 10.48 -4.07
C GLU A 163 -13.22 10.46 -2.90
N HIS A 164 -11.94 10.12 -3.11
CA HIS A 164 -10.96 9.99 -2.03
C HIS A 164 -9.55 10.41 -2.48
N ALA A 165 -9.36 11.69 -2.80
CA ALA A 165 -8.06 12.25 -3.17
C ALA A 165 -7.09 12.22 -1.97
N THR A 166 -6.46 11.08 -1.76
CA THR A 166 -5.29 10.94 -0.89
C THR A 166 -4.13 11.75 -1.47
N LEU A 167 -3.20 12.19 -0.61
CA LEU A 167 -1.96 12.84 -1.07
C LEU A 167 -1.24 11.98 -2.11
N PHE A 168 -1.23 10.65 -1.92
CA PHE A 168 -0.65 9.70 -2.86
C PHE A 168 -1.32 9.74 -4.24
N THR A 169 -2.66 9.73 -4.30
CA THR A 169 -3.39 9.81 -5.58
C THR A 169 -3.18 11.14 -6.29
N ILE A 170 -3.08 12.25 -5.55
CA ILE A 170 -2.78 13.57 -6.13
C ILE A 170 -1.36 13.57 -6.73
N VAL A 171 -0.39 13.01 -5.99
CA VAL A 171 0.99 12.88 -6.44
C VAL A 171 1.07 11.97 -7.67
N ALA A 172 0.40 10.83 -7.66
CA ALA A 172 0.35 9.91 -8.80
C ALA A 172 -0.26 10.58 -10.03
N TRP A 173 -1.33 11.35 -9.85
CA TRP A 173 -1.94 12.12 -10.93
C TRP A 173 -0.98 13.17 -11.51
N ALA A 174 -0.36 13.99 -10.65
CA ALA A 174 0.64 14.97 -11.06
C ALA A 174 1.81 14.30 -11.79
N GLN A 175 2.24 13.14 -11.30
CA GLN A 175 3.30 12.34 -11.93
C GLN A 175 2.89 11.91 -13.34
N MET A 176 1.67 11.43 -13.55
CA MET A 176 1.18 11.02 -14.88
C MET A 176 1.06 12.20 -15.85
N VAL A 177 0.63 13.36 -15.36
CA VAL A 177 0.49 14.59 -16.17
C VAL A 177 1.86 15.11 -16.65
N LEU A 178 2.91 14.97 -15.85
CA LEU A 178 4.27 15.33 -16.27
C LEU A 178 4.91 14.24 -17.13
N LEU A 179 4.62 12.97 -16.84
CA LEU A 179 5.21 11.82 -17.52
C LEU A 179 4.69 11.67 -18.95
N ALA A 180 3.39 11.82 -19.18
CA ALA A 180 2.78 11.67 -20.50
C ALA A 180 3.44 12.53 -21.60
N PRO A 181 3.52 13.88 -21.48
CA PRO A 181 4.11 14.71 -22.53
C PRO A 181 5.61 14.44 -22.70
N ARG A 182 6.29 13.99 -21.64
CA ARG A 182 7.70 13.61 -21.75
C ARG A 182 7.87 12.34 -22.58
N LEU A 183 7.04 11.32 -22.35
CA LEU A 183 7.06 10.08 -23.11
C LEU A 183 6.63 10.27 -24.57
N ASP A 184 5.75 11.24 -24.84
CA ASP A 184 5.38 11.68 -26.19
C ASP A 184 6.49 12.51 -26.88
N ALA A 185 7.62 12.76 -26.20
CA ALA A 185 8.67 13.69 -26.61
C ALA A 185 8.16 15.11 -26.95
N ALA A 186 6.98 15.48 -26.44
CA ALA A 186 6.38 16.80 -26.62
C ALA A 186 7.08 17.88 -25.76
N VAL A 187 7.73 17.47 -24.66
CA VAL A 187 8.51 18.35 -23.78
C VAL A 187 9.94 17.84 -23.58
N LEU A 188 10.88 18.78 -23.52
CA LEU A 188 12.33 18.53 -23.34
C LEU A 188 12.78 18.59 -21.88
N TRP A 189 11.87 18.45 -20.91
CA TRP A 189 12.20 18.51 -19.49
C TRP A 189 13.15 17.38 -19.07
N SER A 190 14.05 17.65 -18.13
CA SER A 190 14.90 16.62 -17.53
C SER A 190 14.06 15.64 -16.71
N TRP A 191 14.56 14.43 -16.52
CA TRP A 191 13.83 13.40 -15.78
C TRP A 191 13.57 13.77 -14.31
N PRO A 192 14.49 14.43 -13.58
CA PRO A 192 14.20 14.92 -12.23
C PRO A 192 13.00 15.88 -12.18
N VAL A 193 12.84 16.75 -13.18
CA VAL A 193 11.67 17.66 -13.25
C VAL A 193 10.38 16.87 -13.44
N VAL A 194 10.41 15.82 -14.26
CA VAL A 194 9.25 14.96 -14.51
C VAL A 194 8.87 14.14 -13.27
N PHE A 195 9.86 13.70 -12.48
CA PHE A 195 9.65 12.91 -11.24
C PHE A 195 9.52 13.75 -9.97
N LEU A 196 9.50 15.08 -10.09
CA LEU A 196 9.41 16.01 -8.96
C LEU A 196 8.22 15.74 -8.02
N PRO A 197 6.99 15.41 -8.49
CA PRO A 197 5.90 15.05 -7.60
C PRO A 197 6.24 13.86 -6.68
N LEU A 198 6.84 12.82 -7.25
CA LEU A 198 7.23 11.62 -6.51
C LEU A 198 8.38 11.91 -5.54
N GLU A 199 9.37 12.72 -5.95
CA GLU A 199 10.46 13.17 -5.07
C GLU A 199 9.93 13.94 -3.86
N LEU A 200 9.05 14.93 -4.07
CA LEU A 200 8.45 15.71 -2.99
C LEU A 200 7.63 14.83 -2.06
N TYR A 201 6.90 13.85 -2.60
CA TYR A 201 6.16 12.90 -1.79
C TYR A 201 7.08 12.01 -0.94
N ALA A 202 8.18 11.52 -1.53
CA ALA A 202 9.18 10.73 -0.82
C ALA A 202 9.81 11.55 0.32
N MET A 203 10.23 12.79 0.03
CA MET A 203 10.80 13.70 1.03
C MET A 203 9.79 14.04 2.14
N GLY A 204 8.55 14.36 1.78
CA GLY A 204 7.49 14.62 2.74
C GLY A 204 7.17 13.41 3.62
N SER A 205 7.16 12.20 3.04
CA SER A 205 6.98 10.94 3.77
C SER A 205 8.13 10.68 4.75
N LEU A 206 9.37 10.98 4.36
CA LEU A 206 10.53 10.90 5.25
C LEU A 206 10.42 11.89 6.42
N VAL A 207 10.10 13.15 6.15
CA VAL A 207 9.91 14.18 7.19
C VAL A 207 8.79 13.78 8.16
N SER A 208 7.67 13.27 7.64
CA SER A 208 6.57 12.73 8.44
C SER A 208 7.05 11.57 9.32
N CYS A 209 7.79 10.60 8.77
CA CYS A 209 8.36 9.51 9.55
C CYS A 209 9.25 10.03 10.70
N VAL A 210 10.11 11.03 10.46
CA VAL A 210 10.96 11.66 11.49
C VAL A 210 10.14 12.35 12.57
N TYR A 211 9.11 13.08 12.17
CA TYR A 211 8.35 13.94 13.08
C TYR A 211 7.39 13.15 13.96
N TYR A 212 6.82 12.06 13.45
CA TYR A 212 5.83 11.26 14.18
C TYR A 212 6.44 10.10 14.99
N THR A 213 7.67 9.63 14.70
CA THR A 213 8.32 8.59 15.53
C THR A 213 8.52 8.98 17.01
N PRO A 214 8.87 10.23 17.37
CA PRO A 214 9.04 10.67 18.75
C PRO A 214 7.75 10.77 19.59
N CYS A 215 6.58 10.79 18.94
CA CYS A 215 5.27 10.99 19.59
C CYS A 215 4.61 9.67 20.06
N SER A 216 5.24 8.53 19.81
CA SER A 216 4.86 7.25 20.42
C SER A 216 5.03 7.33 21.94
N THR A 217 4.02 6.89 22.69
CA THR A 217 4.00 6.84 24.16
C THR A 217 5.14 6.00 24.73
N GLU A 218 5.65 5.05 23.95
CA GLU A 218 6.95 4.38 24.18
C GLU A 218 7.96 4.92 23.16
N ARG A 219 8.91 5.75 23.61
CA ARG A 219 9.97 6.23 22.73
C ARG A 219 10.83 5.05 22.28
N PRO A 220 10.89 4.73 20.97
CA PRO A 220 11.89 3.78 20.51
C PRO A 220 13.28 4.31 20.86
N PRO A 221 14.25 3.45 21.20
CA PRO A 221 15.62 3.88 21.44
C PRO A 221 16.13 4.66 20.21
N LEU A 222 16.86 5.75 20.44
CA LEU A 222 17.36 6.66 19.40
C LEU A 222 18.01 5.92 18.22
N THR A 223 18.70 4.82 18.53
CA THR A 223 19.34 3.94 17.54
C THR A 223 18.34 3.30 16.57
N VAL A 224 17.17 2.86 17.04
CA VAL A 224 16.11 2.28 16.20
C VAL A 224 15.43 3.35 15.36
N ALA A 225 15.18 4.54 15.91
CA ALA A 225 14.62 5.65 15.15
C ALA A 225 15.57 6.11 14.02
N MET A 226 16.85 6.27 14.34
CA MET A 226 17.88 6.64 13.36
C MET A 226 18.10 5.53 12.32
N ALA A 227 18.08 4.26 12.72
CA ALA A 227 18.20 3.13 11.80
C ALA A 227 16.99 3.06 10.84
N SER A 228 15.77 3.21 11.35
CA SER A 228 14.54 3.25 10.56
C SER A 228 14.54 4.44 9.60
N LEU A 229 14.99 5.61 10.04
CA LEU A 229 15.12 6.78 9.17
C LEU A 229 16.14 6.55 8.06
N THR A 230 17.32 6.05 8.41
CA THR A 230 18.39 5.76 7.45
C THR A 230 17.91 4.72 6.43
N ALA A 231 17.20 3.69 6.89
CA ALA A 231 16.55 2.72 6.03
C ALA A 231 15.56 3.44 5.10
N CYS A 232 14.54 4.14 5.60
CA CYS A 232 13.56 4.83 4.76
C CYS A 232 14.20 5.75 3.70
N THR A 233 15.24 6.50 4.06
CA THR A 233 15.95 7.39 3.12
C THR A 233 16.69 6.59 2.05
N LEU A 234 17.45 5.56 2.42
CA LEU A 234 18.12 4.69 1.43
C LEU A 234 17.12 3.98 0.52
N LEU A 235 15.92 3.71 1.01
CA LEU A 235 14.91 2.94 0.29
C LEU A 235 14.08 3.76 -0.67
N LEU A 236 13.78 5.01 -0.32
CA LEU A 236 13.00 5.89 -1.17
C LEU A 236 13.89 6.67 -2.13
N VAL A 237 15.04 7.16 -1.65
CA VAL A 237 15.88 8.07 -2.42
C VAL A 237 16.86 7.32 -3.31
N ALA A 238 17.45 6.20 -2.86
CA ALA A 238 18.47 5.53 -3.67
C ALA A 238 17.91 4.88 -4.94
N PRO A 239 16.77 4.15 -4.92
CA PRO A 239 16.19 3.62 -6.15
C PRO A 239 15.73 4.69 -7.12
N LEU A 240 15.12 5.77 -6.60
CA LEU A 240 14.67 6.88 -7.43
C LEU A 240 15.87 7.62 -8.05
N GLY A 241 16.90 7.91 -7.26
CA GLY A 241 18.15 8.50 -7.75
C GLY A 241 18.86 7.63 -8.79
N LEU A 242 18.91 6.31 -8.58
CA LEU A 242 19.44 5.37 -9.57
C LEU A 242 18.56 5.32 -10.83
N LEU A 243 17.23 5.33 -10.71
CA LEU A 243 16.34 5.39 -11.87
C LEU A 243 16.59 6.67 -12.68
N LEU A 244 16.67 7.82 -12.02
CA LEU A 244 16.92 9.10 -12.66
C LEU A 244 18.30 9.17 -13.32
N ALA A 245 19.34 8.69 -12.65
CA ALA A 245 20.68 8.61 -13.24
C ALA A 245 20.67 7.75 -14.52
N ARG A 246 19.93 6.64 -14.52
CA ARG A 246 19.79 5.79 -15.70
C ARG A 246 19.06 6.51 -16.83
N LEU A 247 17.96 7.19 -16.51
CA LEU A 247 17.14 7.92 -17.48
C LEU A 247 17.88 9.13 -18.08
N GLU A 248 18.80 9.75 -17.33
CA GLU A 248 19.71 10.82 -17.80
C GLU A 248 20.91 10.29 -18.62
N GLY A 249 21.01 8.97 -18.81
CA GLY A 249 21.99 8.36 -19.71
C GLY A 249 23.18 7.69 -19.03
N CYS A 250 23.21 7.56 -17.70
CA CYS A 250 24.25 6.75 -17.05
C CYS A 250 24.13 5.27 -17.48
N GLU A 251 25.26 4.64 -17.81
CA GLU A 251 25.30 3.26 -18.29
C GLU A 251 25.42 2.27 -17.12
N PHE A 252 24.31 1.64 -16.77
CA PHE A 252 24.29 0.46 -15.90
C PHE A 252 23.03 -0.38 -16.13
N PRO A 253 23.01 -1.64 -15.68
CA PRO A 253 21.84 -2.51 -15.86
C PRO A 253 20.57 -1.90 -15.25
N THR A 254 19.46 -1.97 -15.97
CA THR A 254 18.16 -1.46 -15.54
C THR A 254 17.62 -2.21 -14.31
N SER A 255 18.22 -3.34 -13.95
CA SER A 255 17.94 -4.06 -12.70
C SER A 255 18.59 -3.44 -11.46
N ARG A 256 19.64 -2.61 -11.60
CA ARG A 256 20.37 -2.02 -10.47
C ARG A 256 19.50 -1.15 -9.56
N PRO A 257 18.59 -0.28 -10.06
CA PRO A 257 17.65 0.46 -9.21
C PRO A 257 16.74 -0.45 -8.38
N LEU A 258 16.52 -1.70 -8.79
CA LEU A 258 15.68 -2.66 -8.06
C LEU A 258 16.41 -3.33 -6.90
N VAL A 259 17.75 -3.36 -6.90
CA VAL A 259 18.54 -4.06 -5.87
C VAL A 259 18.20 -3.55 -4.46
N PRO A 260 18.14 -2.23 -4.16
CA PRO A 260 17.76 -1.78 -2.83
C PRO A 260 16.33 -2.19 -2.45
N TRP A 261 15.39 -2.24 -3.40
CA TRP A 261 14.03 -2.74 -3.16
C TRP A 261 14.01 -4.24 -2.82
N PHE A 262 14.77 -5.06 -3.54
CA PHE A 262 14.87 -6.50 -3.23
C PHE A 262 15.54 -6.76 -1.89
N LEU A 263 16.62 -6.04 -1.58
CA LEU A 263 17.31 -6.14 -0.29
C LEU A 263 16.39 -5.71 0.86
N LEU A 264 15.63 -4.64 0.69
CA LEU A 264 14.62 -4.22 1.64
C LEU A 264 13.59 -5.30 1.87
N TYR A 265 13.01 -5.77 0.78
CA TYR A 265 11.94 -6.73 0.82
C TYR A 265 12.43 -8.02 1.51
N GLY A 266 13.64 -8.48 1.19
CA GLY A 266 14.30 -9.59 1.87
C GLY A 266 14.59 -9.32 3.36
N PHE A 267 14.99 -8.10 3.72
CA PHE A 267 15.22 -7.71 5.11
C PHE A 267 13.91 -7.68 5.92
N LEU A 268 12.85 -7.06 5.39
CA LEU A 268 11.52 -7.03 6.01
C LEU A 268 10.97 -8.45 6.16
N MET A 269 11.19 -9.30 5.16
CA MET A 269 10.93 -10.74 5.22
C MET A 269 11.60 -11.39 6.42
N LEU A 270 12.93 -11.27 6.51
CA LEU A 270 13.72 -11.93 7.55
C LEU A 270 13.36 -11.37 8.93
N TRP A 271 13.20 -10.07 9.04
CA TRP A 271 12.83 -9.39 10.28
C TRP A 271 11.47 -9.85 10.78
N GLY A 272 10.43 -9.81 9.94
CA GLY A 272 9.10 -10.24 10.35
C GLY A 272 9.04 -11.74 10.68
N PHE A 273 9.84 -12.57 9.99
CA PHE A 273 9.99 -13.98 10.33
C PHE A 273 10.64 -14.19 11.71
N VAL A 274 11.71 -13.46 12.02
CA VAL A 274 12.37 -13.51 13.34
C VAL A 274 11.43 -13.01 14.45
N VAL A 275 10.71 -11.91 14.22
CA VAL A 275 9.74 -11.37 15.19
C VAL A 275 8.61 -12.37 15.45
N ALA A 276 8.12 -13.04 14.41
CA ALA A 276 7.12 -14.09 14.57
C ALA A 276 7.65 -15.23 15.45
N LEU A 277 8.85 -15.74 15.17
CA LEU A 277 9.49 -16.80 15.96
C LEU A 277 9.78 -16.42 17.41
N HIS A 278 10.16 -15.17 17.67
CA HIS A 278 10.53 -14.74 19.03
C HIS A 278 9.33 -14.70 19.97
N LYS A 279 8.16 -14.21 19.50
CA LYS A 279 6.92 -14.24 20.29
C LYS A 279 6.52 -15.65 20.69
N ASP A 280 6.78 -16.63 19.83
CA ASP A 280 6.45 -18.03 20.12
C ASP A 280 7.42 -18.65 21.13
N ALA A 281 8.68 -18.22 21.13
CA ALA A 281 9.64 -18.62 22.14
C ALA A 281 9.20 -18.14 23.53
N ASP A 282 8.76 -16.89 23.67
CA ASP A 282 8.28 -16.34 24.95
C ASP A 282 7.05 -17.10 25.47
N ILE A 283 6.11 -17.46 24.59
CA ILE A 283 4.93 -18.26 24.93
C ILE A 283 5.35 -19.68 25.35
N LEU A 284 6.27 -20.31 24.63
CA LEU A 284 6.76 -21.65 24.94
C LEU A 284 7.52 -21.68 26.27
N TYR A 285 8.38 -20.69 26.52
CA TYR A 285 9.06 -20.54 27.81
C TYR A 285 8.06 -20.30 28.94
N GLY A 286 7.07 -19.42 28.75
CA GLY A 286 5.99 -19.21 29.73
C GLY A 286 5.21 -20.49 30.05
N ALA A 287 4.85 -21.27 29.02
CA ALA A 287 4.14 -22.54 29.19
C ALA A 287 4.98 -23.61 29.88
N VAL A 288 6.28 -23.71 29.56
CA VAL A 288 7.22 -24.65 30.21
C VAL A 288 7.47 -24.26 31.66
N PHE A 289 7.59 -22.96 31.97
CA PHE A 289 7.74 -22.47 33.34
C PHE A 289 6.46 -22.67 34.17
N ALA A 290 5.29 -22.46 33.58
CA ALA A 290 4.00 -22.74 34.22
C ALA A 290 3.80 -24.24 34.47
N ALA A 291 4.12 -25.10 33.49
CA ALA A 291 4.02 -26.55 33.59
C ALA A 291 5.02 -27.14 34.60
N ARG A 292 6.16 -26.50 34.83
CA ARG A 292 7.14 -26.90 35.86
C ARG A 292 6.74 -26.52 37.28
N GLY A 293 5.60 -25.85 37.49
CA GLY A 293 5.03 -25.69 38.82
C GLY A 293 5.95 -24.95 39.80
N MET A 294 6.69 -23.93 39.34
CA MET A 294 7.31 -22.99 40.27
C MET A 294 6.23 -22.05 40.81
N ARG A 295 5.47 -22.55 41.79
CA ARG A 295 4.92 -21.67 42.83
C ARG A 295 6.15 -21.09 43.54
N ALA A 296 6.49 -19.85 43.22
CA ALA A 296 7.36 -19.07 44.09
C ALA A 296 6.69 -19.06 45.47
N ALA A 297 7.32 -19.72 46.43
CA ALA A 297 7.08 -19.50 47.85
C ALA A 297 7.64 -18.13 48.24
#